data_AF-A0AAN4ZMT0-F1
#
_entry.id   AF-A0AAN4ZMT0-F1
#
_cell.length_a   1.000
_cell.length_b   1.000
_cell.length_c   1.000
_cell.angle_alpha   90.00
_cell.angle_beta   90.00
_cell.angle_gamma   90.00
#
_symmetry.space_group_name_H-M   'P 1'
#
loop_
_entity.id
_entity.type
_entity.pdbx_description
1 polymer ?
#
loop_
_entity_poly.entity_id
_entity_poly.type
_entity_poly.pdbx_seq_one_letter_code
_entity_poly.pdbx_strand_id
1 'polypeptide(L)'
;CHNYEIEAKFVYECDGCGQLVKRHSKSLDTTKKCCGRCHGRFHLRETETNGKKREANAFALYVKDNYGEEKKSGRSHKEIMQLLSARFKLSKEERREEGEERDVKRLDLDMSVMSIHDE
;
A
#
# COMPACT_ATOMS: atom_id res chain seq x y z
N CYS A 1 -11.93 13.17 31.75
CA CYS A 1 -12.54 11.86 31.45
C CYS A 1 -12.34 11.61 29.96
N HIS A 2 -11.69 10.52 29.56
CA HIS A 2 -11.40 10.22 28.15
C HIS A 2 -12.03 8.89 27.78
N ASN A 3 -12.90 8.90 26.78
CA ASN A 3 -13.45 7.69 26.18
C ASN A 3 -12.59 7.37 24.96
N TYR A 4 -11.72 6.36 25.05
CA TYR A 4 -10.94 5.89 23.92
C TYR A 4 -11.63 4.65 23.34
N GLU A 5 -12.02 4.71 22.08
CA GLU A 5 -12.44 3.52 21.34
C GLU A 5 -11.19 2.75 20.89
N ILE A 6 -11.01 1.57 21.47
CA ILE A 6 -9.89 0.69 21.16
C ILE A 6 -10.30 -0.23 20.01
N GLU A 7 -9.79 0.05 18.82
CA GLU A 7 -9.91 -0.83 17.66
C GLU A 7 -9.01 -2.05 17.81
N ALA A 8 -9.58 -3.25 17.65
CA ALA A 8 -8.85 -4.50 17.75
C ALA A 8 -8.78 -5.20 16.39
N LYS A 9 -7.58 -5.60 15.99
CA LYS A 9 -7.32 -6.28 14.72
C LYS A 9 -7.96 -7.67 14.64
N PHE A 10 -7.98 -8.40 15.75
CA PHE A 10 -8.48 -9.78 15.80
C PHE A 10 -9.76 -9.85 16.61
N VAL A 11 -10.84 -10.31 15.99
CA VAL A 11 -12.13 -10.49 16.63
C VAL A 11 -12.48 -11.98 16.55
N TYR A 12 -12.69 -12.60 17.70
CA TYR A 12 -13.12 -13.99 17.80
C TYR A 12 -14.60 -14.03 18.10
N GLU A 13 -15.31 -14.90 17.42
CA GLU A 13 -16.74 -15.10 17.56
C GLU A 13 -17.01 -16.51 18.05
N CYS A 14 -17.99 -16.66 18.94
CA CYS A 14 -18.36 -17.96 19.47
C CYS A 14 -19.43 -18.62 18.59
N ASP A 15 -19.19 -19.86 18.15
CA ASP A 15 -20.11 -20.61 17.30
C ASP A 15 -21.46 -20.88 17.96
N GLY A 16 -21.50 -20.97 19.30
CA GLY A 16 -22.70 -21.34 20.04
C GLY A 16 -23.61 -20.15 20.38
N CYS A 17 -23.02 -19.07 20.92
CA CYS A 17 -23.80 -17.93 21.42
C CYS A 17 -23.48 -16.58 20.76
N GLY A 18 -22.59 -16.54 19.77
CA GLY A 18 -22.22 -15.31 19.05
C GLY A 18 -21.41 -14.29 19.85
N GLN A 19 -20.90 -14.65 21.03
CA GLN A 19 -20.10 -13.73 21.86
C GLN A 19 -18.82 -13.30 21.13
N LEU A 20 -18.57 -11.98 21.10
CA LEU A 20 -17.40 -11.39 20.44
C LEU A 20 -16.28 -11.07 21.43
N VAL A 21 -15.07 -11.51 21.12
CA VAL A 21 -13.85 -11.25 21.90
C VAL A 21 -12.84 -10.52 21.01
N LYS A 22 -12.58 -9.26 21.35
CA LYS A 22 -11.62 -8.39 20.65
C LYS A 22 -10.21 -8.54 21.25
N ARG A 23 -9.18 -8.73 20.41
CA ARG A 23 -7.76 -8.87 20.81
C ARG A 23 -6.83 -8.12 19.83
N HIS A 24 -5.75 -7.53 20.36
CA HIS A 24 -4.73 -6.87 19.53
C HIS A 24 -3.74 -7.84 18.87
N SER A 25 -3.62 -9.07 19.38
CA SER A 25 -2.75 -10.12 18.85
C SER A 25 -3.53 -11.42 18.59
N LYS A 26 -3.01 -12.31 17.72
CA LYS A 26 -3.52 -13.68 17.53
C LYS A 26 -3.12 -14.59 18.71
N SER A 27 -3.50 -14.23 19.93
CA SER A 27 -3.12 -14.92 21.17
C SER A 27 -4.20 -15.84 21.74
N LEU A 28 -5.43 -15.80 21.19
CA LEU A 28 -6.49 -16.68 21.64
C LEU A 28 -6.37 -18.03 20.92
N ASP A 29 -5.89 -19.03 21.64
CA ASP A 29 -5.89 -20.42 21.19
C ASP A 29 -7.31 -20.98 21.28
N THR A 30 -7.99 -21.07 20.13
CA THR A 30 -9.37 -21.56 20.01
C THR A 30 -9.53 -23.05 20.32
N THR A 31 -8.44 -23.81 20.41
CA THR A 31 -8.48 -25.23 20.79
C THR A 31 -8.52 -25.43 22.30
N LYS A 32 -7.86 -24.55 23.05
CA LYS A 32 -7.74 -24.63 24.52
C LYS A 32 -8.74 -23.76 25.27
N LYS A 33 -9.26 -22.71 24.62
CA LYS A 33 -10.16 -21.75 25.25
C LYS A 33 -11.58 -21.92 24.68
N CYS A 34 -12.54 -22.06 25.59
CA CYS A 34 -13.95 -22.12 25.28
C CYS A 34 -14.68 -20.87 25.76
N CYS A 35 -15.89 -20.65 25.24
CA CYS A 35 -16.73 -19.53 25.64
C CYS A 35 -17.19 -19.69 27.09
N GLY A 36 -16.97 -18.68 27.93
CA GLY A 36 -17.40 -18.70 29.33
C GLY A 36 -18.92 -18.65 29.55
N ARG A 37 -19.71 -18.45 28.49
CA ARG A 37 -21.19 -18.40 28.57
C ARG A 37 -21.88 -19.69 28.14
N CYS A 38 -21.43 -20.30 27.05
CA CYS A 38 -22.06 -21.50 26.46
C CYS A 38 -21.10 -22.68 26.30
N HIS A 39 -19.84 -22.54 26.69
CA HIS A 39 -18.77 -23.54 26.50
C HIS A 39 -18.50 -23.93 25.04
N GLY A 40 -19.06 -23.19 24.07
CA GLY A 40 -18.78 -23.34 22.64
C GLY A 40 -17.36 -22.94 22.26
N ARG A 41 -16.94 -23.33 21.04
CA ARG A 41 -15.65 -22.95 20.46
C ARG A 41 -15.70 -21.53 19.91
N PHE A 42 -14.51 -20.98 19.71
CA PHE A 42 -14.31 -19.70 19.06
C PHE A 42 -13.72 -19.91 17.66
N HIS A 43 -14.14 -19.08 16.72
CA HIS A 43 -13.50 -18.95 15.41
C HIS A 43 -13.04 -17.51 15.22
N LEU A 44 -11.95 -17.32 14.46
CA LEU A 44 -11.46 -15.98 14.14
C LEU A 44 -12.35 -15.40 13.04
N ARG A 45 -13.03 -14.28 13.31
CA ARG A 45 -13.76 -13.53 12.30
C ARG A 45 -12.74 -12.90 11.35
N GLU A 46 -12.95 -13.08 10.05
CA GLU A 46 -12.17 -12.43 9.02
C GLU A 46 -12.43 -10.92 9.08
N THR A 47 -11.49 -10.17 9.65
CA THR A 47 -11.52 -8.70 9.55
C THR A 47 -10.79 -8.31 8.28
N GLU A 48 -11.34 -7.36 7.51
CA GLU A 48 -10.72 -6.87 6.27
C GLU A 48 -9.29 -6.35 6.44
N THR A 49 -8.88 -6.09 7.69
CA THR A 49 -7.54 -5.60 8.04
C THR A 49 -6.43 -6.64 7.86
N ASN A 50 -6.76 -7.94 7.74
CA ASN A 50 -5.75 -9.00 7.77
C ASN A 50 -5.05 -9.26 6.43
N GLY A 51 -5.09 -8.31 5.50
CA GLY A 51 -4.31 -8.38 4.26
C GLY A 51 -4.98 -7.73 3.05
N LYS A 52 -5.50 -6.49 3.17
CA LYS A 52 -5.69 -5.70 1.95
C LYS A 52 -4.35 -5.67 1.24
N LYS A 53 -4.27 -6.34 0.09
CA LYS A 53 -3.14 -6.24 -0.83
C LYS A 53 -3.10 -4.78 -1.23
N ARG A 54 -2.34 -3.98 -0.49
CA ARG A 54 -2.12 -2.58 -0.85
C ARG A 54 -1.49 -2.62 -2.23
N GLU A 55 -2.06 -1.85 -3.16
CA GLU A 55 -1.49 -1.72 -4.48
C GLU A 55 -0.02 -1.32 -4.33
N ALA A 56 0.85 -1.98 -5.09
CA ALA A 56 2.27 -1.74 -5.00
C ALA A 56 2.54 -0.28 -5.37
N ASN A 57 3.30 0.42 -4.51
CA ASN A 57 3.74 1.78 -4.81
C ASN A 57 4.53 1.80 -6.14
N ALA A 58 4.52 2.93 -6.86
CA ALA A 58 5.24 3.11 -8.12
C ALA A 58 6.71 2.67 -8.05
N PHE A 59 7.39 2.92 -6.93
CA PHE A 59 8.77 2.44 -6.73
C PHE A 59 8.85 0.90 -6.60
N ALA A 60 7.89 0.28 -5.91
CA ALA A 60 7.85 -1.18 -5.75
C ALA A 60 7.59 -1.89 -7.09
N LEU A 61 6.76 -1.30 -7.96
CA LEU A 61 6.58 -1.74 -9.35
C LEU A 61 7.88 -1.60 -10.14
N TYR A 62 8.52 -0.43 -10.08
CA TYR A 62 9.78 -0.17 -10.76
C TYR A 62 10.89 -1.15 -10.36
N VAL A 63 11.05 -1.41 -9.06
CA VAL A 63 12.01 -2.41 -8.57
C VAL A 63 11.68 -3.79 -9.10
N LYS A 64 10.40 -4.19 -9.10
CA LYS A 64 9.98 -5.51 -9.61
C LYS A 64 10.37 -5.71 -11.08
N ASP A 65 10.20 -4.68 -11.91
CA ASP A 65 10.47 -4.76 -13.35
C ASP A 65 11.98 -4.79 -13.66
N ASN A 66 12.80 -4.03 -12.91
CA ASN A 66 14.23 -3.86 -13.20
C ASN A 66 15.16 -4.80 -12.42
N TYR A 67 14.69 -5.39 -11.31
CA TYR A 67 15.54 -6.20 -10.43
C TYR A 67 16.10 -7.45 -11.11
N GLY A 68 15.31 -8.08 -11.99
CA GLY A 68 15.69 -9.30 -12.69
C GLY A 68 16.90 -9.11 -13.62
N GLU A 69 17.02 -7.94 -14.23
CA GLU A 69 18.15 -7.59 -15.09
C GLU A 69 19.39 -7.29 -14.26
N GLU A 70 19.24 -6.46 -13.22
CA GLU A 70 20.35 -6.06 -12.38
C GLU A 70 20.93 -7.23 -11.57
N LYS A 71 20.10 -8.21 -11.20
CA LYS A 71 20.54 -9.45 -10.53
C LYS A 71 21.51 -10.28 -11.39
N LYS A 72 21.41 -10.23 -12.72
CA LYS A 72 22.30 -10.98 -13.63
C LYS A 72 23.74 -10.48 -13.59
N SER A 73 23.96 -9.26 -13.10
CA SER A 73 25.29 -8.68 -12.95
C SER A 73 26.10 -9.25 -11.78
N GLY A 74 25.48 -10.10 -10.94
CA GLY A 74 26.13 -10.73 -9.78
C GLY A 74 26.35 -9.78 -8.58
N ARG A 75 25.83 -8.55 -8.64
CA ARG A 75 25.89 -7.57 -7.55
C ARG A 75 25.13 -8.03 -6.31
N SER A 76 25.54 -7.52 -5.15
CA SER A 76 24.82 -7.79 -3.91
C SER A 76 23.43 -7.15 -3.92
N HIS A 77 22.46 -7.75 -3.22
CA HIS A 77 21.10 -7.20 -3.12
C HIS A 77 21.10 -5.73 -2.66
N LYS A 78 21.99 -5.39 -1.72
CA LYS A 78 22.15 -4.01 -1.21
C LYS A 78 22.53 -3.03 -2.32
N GLU A 79 23.51 -3.38 -3.14
CA GLU A 79 23.98 -2.54 -4.26
C GLU A 79 22.90 -2.40 -5.34
N ILE A 80 22.18 -3.49 -5.64
CA ILE A 80 21.05 -3.48 -6.58
C ILE A 80 19.98 -2.49 -6.11
N MET A 81 19.59 -2.55 -4.83
CA MET A 81 18.58 -1.64 -4.28
C MET A 81 19.02 -0.17 -4.29
N GLN A 82 20.30 0.11 -4.00
CA GLN A 82 20.84 1.47 -4.05
C GLN A 82 20.81 2.04 -5.48
N LEU A 83 21.25 1.25 -6.46
CA LEU A 83 21.30 1.64 -7.86
C LEU A 83 19.90 1.83 -8.46
N LEU A 84 18.95 0.94 -8.16
CA LEU A 84 17.55 1.12 -8.58
C LEU A 84 16.89 2.34 -7.94
N SER A 85 17.23 2.64 -6.67
CA SER A 85 16.75 3.85 -6.01
C SER A 85 17.27 5.13 -6.66
N ALA A 86 18.54 5.16 -7.07
CA ALA A 86 19.14 6.28 -7.78
C ALA A 86 18.50 6.48 -9.18
N ARG A 87 18.37 5.39 -9.96
CA ARG A 87 17.74 5.44 -11.29
C ARG A 87 16.28 5.90 -11.23
N PHE A 88 15.52 5.44 -10.23
CA PHE A 88 14.13 5.87 -10.06
C PHE A 88 13.98 7.35 -9.71
N LYS A 89 14.92 7.92 -8.93
CA LYS A 89 14.92 9.36 -8.62
C LYS A 89 15.17 10.19 -9.87
N LEU A 90 16.19 9.84 -10.65
CA LEU A 90 16.51 10.53 -11.91
C LEU A 90 15.33 10.45 -12.88
N SER A 91 14.76 9.25 -13.09
CA SER A 91 13.59 9.08 -13.95
C SER A 91 12.37 9.89 -13.49
N LYS A 92 12.21 10.09 -12.18
CA LYS A 92 11.14 10.92 -11.62
C LYS A 92 11.38 12.42 -11.87
N GLU A 93 12.64 12.86 -11.84
CA GLU A 93 13.04 14.24 -12.14
C GLU A 93 12.89 14.53 -13.64
N GLU A 94 13.36 13.64 -14.52
CA GLU A 94 13.15 13.71 -15.98
C GLU A 94 11.65 13.78 -16.33
N ARG A 95 10.83 12.94 -15.68
CA ARG A 95 9.36 12.95 -15.84
C ARG A 95 8.70 14.24 -15.33
N ARG A 96 9.33 14.98 -14.42
CA ARG A 96 8.85 16.28 -13.93
C ARG A 96 9.18 17.38 -14.92
N GLU A 97 10.40 17.36 -15.46
CA GLU A 97 10.89 18.30 -16.47
C GLU A 97 10.12 18.16 -17.80
N GLU A 98 9.85 16.93 -18.26
CA GLU A 98 9.01 16.69 -19.44
C GLU A 98 7.54 17.13 -19.25
N GLY A 99 7.07 17.20 -18.00
CA GLY A 99 5.74 17.73 -17.67
C GLY A 99 5.72 19.24 -17.78
N GLU A 100 6.68 19.90 -17.15
CA GLU A 100 6.86 21.36 -17.19
C GLU A 100 7.09 21.85 -18.64
N GLU A 101 7.90 21.16 -19.45
CA GLU A 101 8.14 21.54 -20.85
C GLU A 101 6.89 21.36 -21.74
N ARG A 102 6.04 20.37 -21.45
CA ARG A 102 4.76 20.19 -22.16
C ARG A 102 3.74 21.27 -21.81
N ASP A 103 3.69 21.70 -20.55
CA ASP A 103 2.78 22.77 -20.11
C ASP A 103 3.19 24.13 -20.69
N VAL A 104 4.49 24.43 -20.81
CA VAL A 104 4.97 25.67 -21.46
C VAL A 104 4.60 25.68 -22.95
N LYS A 105 4.80 24.58 -23.67
CA LYS A 105 4.43 24.48 -25.10
C LYS A 105 2.92 24.60 -25.33
N ARG A 106 2.10 24.21 -24.36
CA ARG A 106 0.65 24.39 -24.41
C ARG A 106 0.28 25.87 -24.30
N LEU A 107 0.92 26.60 -23.38
CA LEU A 107 0.76 28.04 -23.19
C LEU A 107 1.18 28.85 -24.42
N ASP A 108 2.30 28.47 -25.05
CA ASP A 108 2.76 29.12 -26.28
C ASP A 108 1.78 28.91 -27.46
N LEU A 109 1.15 27.73 -27.57
CA LEU A 109 0.18 27.44 -28.63
C LEU A 109 -1.16 28.15 -28.41
N ASP A 110 -1.64 28.28 -27.16
CA ASP A 110 -2.89 28.98 -26.88
C ASP A 110 -2.79 30.51 -27.01
N MET A 111 -1.62 31.08 -26.74
CA MET A 111 -1.37 32.50 -27.00
C MET A 111 -1.28 32.80 -28.51
N SER A 112 -0.76 31.84 -29.30
CA SER A 112 -0.69 31.97 -30.76
C SER A 112 -2.05 31.82 -31.45
N VAL A 113 -2.95 30.94 -30.97
CA VAL A 113 -4.28 30.77 -31.58
C VAL A 113 -5.24 31.94 -31.27
N MET A 114 -5.08 32.60 -30.12
CA MET A 114 -5.88 33.79 -29.76
C MET A 114 -5.54 35.04 -30.57
N SER A 115 -4.39 35.07 -31.27
CA SER A 115 -3.93 36.22 -32.05
C SER A 115 -4.36 36.20 -33.52
N ILE A 116 -5.14 35.19 -33.95
CA ILE A 116 -5.51 34.95 -35.37
C ILE A 116 -7.01 35.27 -35.63
N HIS A 117 -7.71 36.00 -34.75
CA HIS A 117 -9.14 36.34 -34.91
C HIS A 117 -9.40 37.86 -34.92
N ASP A 118 -8.60 38.61 -35.67
CA ASP A 118 -8.88 40.01 -36.00
C ASP A 118 -8.87 40.19 -37.52
N GLU A 119 -10.01 39.90 -38.17
CA GLU A 119 -10.43 40.43 -39.49
C GLU A 119 -11.96 40.33 -39.63
#